data_AF-A0A9Q3PS83-F1
#
_entry.id   AF-A0A9Q3PS83-F1
#
_cell.length_a   1.000
_cell.length_b   1.000
_cell.length_c   1.000
_cell.angle_alpha   90.00
_cell.angle_beta   90.00
_cell.angle_gamma   90.00
#
_symmetry.space_group_name_H-M   'P 1'
#
loop_
_entity.id
_entity.type
_entity.pdbx_description
1 polymer ?
#
loop_
_entity_poly.entity_id
_entity_poly.type
_entity_poly.pdbx_seq_one_letter_code
_entity_poly.pdbx_strand_id
1 'polypeptide(L)'
;MNICAKQLRSMSFLLMEMGIKDSKPMIYNDNSGATIIAKQAALNANTKHIEVQYQYLRDIVSKKQLTIEQVGTEDMLADVLTKPLGVQKLLKVYPQLHLKEFRGVLRKESPFEINEKTT
;
A
#
# COMPACT_ATOMS: atom_id res chain seq x y z
N MET A 1 -2.89 7.78 -2.92
CA MET A 1 -3.25 7.07 -4.17
C MET A 1 -2.79 7.78 -5.45
N ASN A 2 -3.15 9.06 -5.69
CA ASN A 2 -2.83 9.74 -6.96
C ASN A 2 -1.30 9.84 -7.24
N ILE A 3 -0.50 10.25 -6.25
CA ILE A 3 0.97 10.28 -6.38
C ILE A 3 1.55 8.90 -6.73
N CYS A 4 1.10 7.87 -6.00
CA CYS A 4 1.50 6.48 -6.27
C CYS A 4 1.15 6.05 -7.69
N ALA A 5 -0.04 6.39 -8.20
CA ALA A 5 -0.43 6.09 -9.57
C ALA A 5 0.44 6.78 -10.63
N LYS A 6 0.81 8.04 -10.40
CA LYS A 6 1.75 8.75 -11.28
C LYS A 6 3.12 8.08 -11.28
N GLN A 7 3.66 7.77 -10.11
CA GLN A 7 4.96 7.09 -9.97
C GLN A 7 4.95 5.71 -10.61
N LEU A 8 3.89 4.92 -10.36
CA LEU A 8 3.73 3.59 -10.93
C LEU A 8 3.65 3.66 -12.46
N ARG A 9 2.93 4.65 -13.01
CA ARG A 9 2.89 4.87 -14.45
C ARG A 9 4.26 5.20 -15.04
N SER A 10 5.03 6.07 -14.39
CA SER A 10 6.41 6.38 -14.81
C SER A 10 7.30 5.14 -14.78
N MET A 11 7.19 4.33 -13.72
CA MET A 11 7.95 3.09 -13.59
C MET A 11 7.58 2.07 -14.66
N SER A 12 6.29 1.90 -14.97
CA SER A 12 5.84 1.04 -16.07
C SER A 12 6.37 1.50 -17.43
N PHE A 13 6.43 2.80 -17.69
CA PHE A 13 7.03 3.33 -18.92
C PHE A 13 8.54 3.02 -18.99
N LEU A 14 9.27 3.22 -17.89
CA LEU A 14 10.69 2.91 -17.83
C LEU A 14 10.96 1.43 -18.08
N LEU A 15 10.19 0.54 -17.46
CA LEU A 15 10.31 -0.91 -17.69
C LEU A 15 10.04 -1.27 -19.16
N MET A 16 9.05 -0.63 -19.78
CA MET A 16 8.75 -0.82 -21.20
C MET A 16 9.91 -0.35 -22.11
N GLU A 17 10.52 0.80 -21.82
CA GLU A 17 11.71 1.28 -22.55
C GLU A 17 12.90 0.34 -22.41
N MET A 18 13.04 -0.33 -21.27
CA MET A 18 14.06 -1.36 -21.04
C MET A 18 13.72 -2.71 -21.72
N GLY A 19 12.61 -2.81 -22.45
CA GLY A 19 12.16 -4.04 -23.11
C GLY A 19 11.55 -5.07 -22.16
N ILE A 20 11.27 -4.70 -20.92
CA ILE A 20 10.63 -5.57 -19.93
C ILE A 20 9.12 -5.46 -20.12
N LYS A 21 8.50 -6.57 -20.56
CA LYS A 21 7.04 -6.67 -20.60
C LYS A 21 6.51 -6.87 -19.19
N ASP A 22 6.04 -5.80 -18.58
CA ASP A 22 5.35 -5.88 -17.29
C ASP A 22 3.86 -6.17 -17.49
N SER A 23 3.29 -6.84 -16.50
CA SER A 23 1.85 -7.00 -16.34
C SER A 23 1.20 -5.64 -16.07
N LYS A 24 -0.12 -5.55 -16.28
CA LYS A 24 -0.87 -4.33 -16.00
C LYS A 24 -0.67 -3.92 -14.52
N PRO A 25 -0.19 -2.71 -14.22
CA PRO A 25 0.09 -2.29 -12.86
C PRO A 25 -1.19 -2.24 -12.01
N MET A 26 -1.06 -2.65 -10.75
CA MET A 26 -2.15 -2.70 -9.78
C MET A 26 -1.80 -1.94 -8.50
N ILE A 27 -2.76 -1.18 -7.99
CA ILE A 27 -2.66 -0.48 -6.70
C ILE A 27 -3.64 -1.14 -5.73
N TYR A 28 -3.14 -1.52 -4.56
CA TYR A 28 -3.96 -1.95 -3.43
C TYR A 28 -4.25 -0.77 -2.51
N ASN A 29 -5.49 -0.72 -2.01
CA ASN A 29 -5.92 0.34 -1.11
C ASN A 29 -6.94 -0.19 -0.08
N ASP A 30 -6.75 0.15 1.18
CA ASP A 30 -7.64 -0.26 2.27
C ASP A 30 -8.79 0.73 2.51
N ASN A 31 -8.67 1.96 2.03
CA ASN A 31 -9.73 2.96 2.10
C ASN A 31 -10.80 2.75 1.01
N SER A 32 -11.87 2.04 1.34
CA SER A 32 -13.01 1.78 0.44
C SER A 32 -13.57 3.04 -0.24
N GLY A 33 -13.70 4.15 0.50
CA GLY A 33 -14.18 5.43 -0.03
C GLY A 33 -13.27 5.97 -1.14
N ALA A 34 -11.95 5.93 -0.95
CA ALA A 34 -11.00 6.33 -1.97
C ALA A 34 -11.02 5.42 -3.21
N THR A 35 -11.25 4.11 -3.04
CA THR A 35 -11.42 3.17 -4.15
C THR A 35 -12.70 3.45 -4.95
N ILE A 36 -13.81 3.73 -4.27
CA ILE A 36 -15.08 4.09 -4.91
C ILE A 36 -14.92 5.39 -5.71
N ILE A 37 -14.34 6.43 -5.11
CA ILE A 37 -14.03 7.72 -5.78
C ILE A 37 -13.17 7.51 -7.04
N ALA A 38 -12.20 6.61 -6.97
CA ALA A 38 -11.30 6.34 -8.08
C ALA A 38 -11.95 5.50 -9.20
N LYS A 39 -13.01 4.75 -8.91
CA LYS A 39 -13.72 3.89 -9.88
C LYS A 39 -14.98 4.54 -10.45
N GLN A 40 -15.64 5.42 -9.70
CA GLN A 40 -16.96 5.98 -10.04
C GLN A 40 -17.01 7.49 -9.84
N ALA A 41 -17.71 8.20 -10.73
CA ALA A 41 -17.86 9.66 -10.68
C ALA A 41 -19.05 10.17 -9.87
N ALA A 42 -19.83 9.28 -9.28
CA ALA A 42 -21.06 9.65 -8.59
C ALA A 42 -20.79 9.91 -7.11
N LEU A 43 -20.36 11.11 -6.77
CA LEU A 43 -20.47 11.59 -5.40
C LEU A 43 -20.99 13.03 -5.33
N ASN A 44 -21.59 13.29 -4.18
CA ASN A 44 -22.41 14.43 -3.79
C ASN A 44 -21.58 15.74 -3.83
N ALA A 45 -22.24 16.90 -3.82
CA ALA A 45 -21.57 18.21 -3.86
C ALA A 45 -20.45 18.39 -2.80
N ASN A 46 -20.53 17.68 -1.67
CA ASN A 46 -19.57 17.74 -0.57
C ASN A 46 -18.21 17.10 -0.88
N THR A 47 -18.08 16.24 -1.89
CA THR A 47 -16.82 15.56 -2.24
C THR A 47 -16.18 16.07 -3.52
N LYS A 48 -16.74 17.12 -4.14
CA LYS A 48 -16.24 17.67 -5.42
C LYS A 48 -14.77 18.08 -5.38
N HIS A 49 -14.29 18.60 -4.24
CA HIS A 49 -12.90 19.00 -4.07
C HIS A 49 -11.93 17.80 -4.07
N ILE A 50 -12.37 16.66 -3.53
CA ILE A 50 -11.65 15.38 -3.60
C ILE A 50 -11.77 14.80 -5.01
N GLU A 51 -12.95 14.89 -5.60
CA GLU A 51 -13.25 14.38 -6.94
C GLU A 51 -12.29 14.92 -8.01
N VAL A 52 -12.03 16.23 -8.01
CA VAL A 52 -11.07 16.87 -8.93
C VAL A 52 -9.67 16.25 -8.79
N GLN A 53 -9.24 15.94 -7.56
CA GLN A 53 -7.94 15.30 -7.32
C GLN A 53 -7.87 13.86 -7.83
N TYR A 54 -9.01 13.19 -8.05
CA TYR A 54 -9.08 11.81 -8.52
C TYR A 54 -9.44 11.67 -10.00
N GLN A 55 -9.60 12.78 -10.74
CA GLN A 55 -9.90 12.75 -12.18
C GLN A 55 -8.83 11.97 -12.95
N TYR A 56 -7.55 12.25 -12.69
CA TYR A 56 -6.44 11.54 -13.32
C TYR A 56 -6.50 10.01 -13.10
N LEU A 57 -6.80 9.60 -11.86
CA LEU A 57 -6.93 8.18 -11.49
C LEU A 57 -8.07 7.50 -12.26
N ARG A 58 -9.22 8.16 -12.37
CA ARG A 58 -10.36 7.66 -13.16
C ARG A 58 -10.00 7.53 -14.63
N ASP A 59 -9.28 8.48 -15.20
CA ASP A 59 -8.88 8.46 -16.61
C ASP A 59 -7.94 7.29 -16.91
N ILE A 60 -6.95 7.01 -16.04
CA ILE A 60 -6.02 5.88 -16.26
C ILE A 60 -6.67 4.52 -16.00
N VAL A 61 -7.61 4.44 -15.04
CA VAL A 61 -8.37 3.21 -14.75
C VAL A 61 -9.33 2.90 -15.88
N SER A 62 -10.06 3.90 -16.38
CA SER A 62 -11.00 3.74 -17.52
C SER A 62 -10.29 3.35 -18.81
N LYS A 63 -9.08 3.89 -19.05
CA LYS A 63 -8.18 3.45 -20.14
C LYS A 63 -7.55 2.08 -19.93
N LYS A 64 -7.90 1.37 -18.85
CA LYS A 64 -7.35 0.07 -18.45
C LYS A 64 -5.81 0.08 -18.35
N GLN A 65 -5.20 1.23 -18.06
CA GLN A 65 -3.75 1.35 -17.88
C GLN A 65 -3.30 0.96 -16.47
N LEU A 66 -4.22 1.00 -15.50
CA LEU A 66 -4.00 0.66 -14.11
C LEU A 66 -5.25 0.01 -13.52
N THR A 67 -5.10 -0.87 -12.54
CA THR A 67 -6.21 -1.44 -11.75
C THR A 67 -6.07 -1.01 -10.30
N ILE A 68 -7.19 -0.77 -9.63
CA ILE A 68 -7.22 -0.46 -8.19
C ILE A 68 -8.06 -1.53 -7.51
N GLU A 69 -7.48 -2.21 -6.53
CA GLU A 69 -8.17 -3.23 -5.75
C GLU A 69 -8.26 -2.84 -4.29
N GLN A 70 -9.41 -3.16 -3.69
CA GLN A 70 -9.61 -2.97 -2.27
C GLN A 70 -8.98 -4.14 -1.51
N VAL A 71 -8.25 -3.83 -0.45
CA VAL A 71 -7.66 -4.82 0.47
C VAL A 71 -8.14 -4.55 1.89
N GLY A 72 -8.16 -5.56 2.76
CA GLY A 72 -8.41 -5.35 4.18
C GLY A 72 -7.25 -4.61 4.85
N THR A 73 -7.53 -3.79 5.86
CA THR A 73 -6.50 -3.08 6.64
C THR A 73 -5.49 -4.04 7.30
N GLU A 74 -5.90 -5.28 7.59
CA GLU A 74 -5.01 -6.32 8.14
C GLU A 74 -4.13 -7.02 7.11
N ASP A 75 -4.36 -6.75 5.82
CA ASP A 75 -3.63 -7.33 4.70
C ASP A 75 -2.92 -6.25 3.86
N MET A 76 -2.96 -4.99 4.29
CA MET A 76 -2.31 -3.88 3.61
C MET A 76 -0.79 -3.90 3.84
N LEU A 77 -0.05 -4.54 2.93
CA LEU A 77 1.41 -4.70 3.03
C LEU A 77 2.17 -3.38 3.16
N ALA A 78 1.68 -2.29 2.56
CA ALA A 78 2.33 -0.97 2.63
C ALA A 78 2.40 -0.40 4.05
N ASP A 79 1.59 -0.91 4.97
CA ASP A 79 1.62 -0.51 6.38
C ASP A 79 2.98 -0.82 7.03
N VAL A 80 3.70 -1.85 6.57
CA VAL A 80 5.05 -2.17 7.05
C VAL A 80 6.02 -1.02 6.84
N LEU A 81 5.84 -0.27 5.76
CA LEU A 81 6.74 0.79 5.34
C LEU A 81 6.30 2.18 5.82
N THR A 82 5.09 2.30 6.37
CA THR A 82 4.47 3.61 6.65
C THR A 82 3.97 3.78 8.07
N LYS A 83 3.81 2.69 8.83
CA LYS A 83 3.27 2.70 10.20
C LYS A 83 4.17 1.93 11.17
N PRO A 84 4.22 2.33 12.45
CA PRO A 84 4.79 1.49 13.49
C PRO A 84 3.84 0.30 13.77
N LEU A 85 4.17 -0.89 13.27
CA LEU A 85 3.35 -2.09 13.45
C LEU A 85 3.75 -2.86 14.71
N GLY A 86 2.74 -3.42 15.39
CA GLY A 86 2.96 -4.41 16.42
C GLY A 86 3.59 -5.68 15.85
N VAL A 87 4.39 -6.37 16.67
CA VAL A 87 5.19 -7.56 16.25
C VAL A 87 4.33 -8.61 15.55
N GLN A 88 3.12 -8.88 16.04
CA GLN A 88 2.21 -9.87 15.45
C GLN A 88 1.81 -9.51 14.02
N LYS A 89 1.41 -8.25 13.78
CA LYS A 89 1.03 -7.78 12.45
C LYS A 89 2.22 -7.80 11.51
N LEU A 90 3.38 -7.34 11.97
CA LEU A 90 4.63 -7.38 11.21
C LEU A 90 4.98 -8.81 10.76
N LEU A 91 4.96 -9.78 11.68
CA LEU A 91 5.27 -11.18 11.38
C LEU A 91 4.31 -11.81 10.35
N LYS A 92 3.04 -11.37 10.31
CA LYS A 92 2.05 -11.84 9.33
C LYS A 92 2.35 -11.34 7.91
N VAL A 93 2.72 -10.07 7.76
CA VAL A 93 2.87 -9.41 6.44
C VAL A 93 4.30 -9.46 5.91
N TYR A 94 5.31 -9.57 6.78
CA TYR A 94 6.72 -9.56 6.40
C TYR A 94 7.09 -10.60 5.32
N PRO A 95 6.59 -11.86 5.36
CA PRO A 95 6.91 -12.85 4.33
C PRO A 95 6.48 -12.43 2.90
N GLN A 96 5.49 -11.56 2.78
CA GLN A 96 4.93 -11.12 1.49
C GLN A 96 5.81 -10.06 0.79
N LEU A 97 6.76 -9.46 1.51
CA LEU A 97 7.64 -8.42 0.96
C LEU A 97 8.76 -9.00 0.08
N HIS A 98 8.91 -10.34 0.07
CA HIS A 98 9.93 -11.08 -0.69
C HIS A 98 11.36 -10.54 -0.51
N LEU A 99 11.64 -9.87 0.61
CA LEU A 99 12.99 -9.47 0.97
C LEU A 99 13.76 -10.71 1.41
N LYS A 100 14.98 -10.88 0.89
CA LYS A 100 15.91 -11.88 1.42
C LYS A 100 16.08 -11.62 2.92
N GLU A 101 15.97 -12.67 3.73
CA GLU A 101 15.99 -12.60 5.20
C GLU A 101 16.98 -11.53 5.71
N PHE A 102 16.46 -10.52 6.41
CA PHE A 102 17.29 -9.63 7.18
C PHE A 102 17.67 -10.37 8.48
N ARG A 103 18.74 -11.17 8.42
CA ARG A 103 19.24 -12.01 9.53
C ARG A 103 19.78 -11.25 10.75
N GLY A 104 19.59 -9.94 10.83
CA GLY A 104 20.06 -9.13 11.95
C GLY A 104 18.92 -8.34 12.57
N VAL A 105 18.84 -8.31 13.90
CA VAL A 105 18.04 -7.34 14.67
C VAL A 105 16.55 -7.70 14.88
N LEU A 106 16.24 -8.96 15.17
CA LEU A 106 15.31 -9.22 16.28
C LEU A 106 16.16 -9.71 17.47
N ARG A 107 16.83 -8.75 18.13
CA ARG A 107 17.41 -9.03 19.45
C ARG A 107 16.25 -9.41 20.36
N LYS A 108 16.22 -10.67 20.80
CA LYS A 108 15.46 -11.11 21.98
C LYS A 108 16.06 -10.43 23.21
N GLU A 109 15.80 -9.16 23.43
CA GLU A 109 15.97 -8.55 24.75
C GLU A 109 14.79 -7.61 24.98
N SER A 110 13.76 -8.15 25.62
CA SER A 110 12.81 -7.34 26.37
C SER A 110 13.48 -6.90 27.67
N PRO A 111 13.70 -5.61 27.95
CA PRO A 111 14.38 -5.16 29.17
C PRO A 111 13.44 -5.07 30.38
N PHE A 112 12.44 -5.95 30.50
CA PHE A 112 11.54 -5.98 31.65
C PHE A 112 11.49 -7.38 32.25
N GLU A 113 12.59 -7.78 32.89
CA GLU A 113 12.54 -8.68 34.04
C GLU A 113 12.25 -7.82 35.27
N ILE A 114 10.97 -7.75 35.68
CA ILE A 114 10.62 -7.28 37.02
C ILE A 114 11.01 -8.43 37.96
N ASN A 115 12.14 -8.27 38.62
CA ASN A 115 12.65 -9.21 39.61
C ASN A 115 11.83 -9.06 40.91
N GLU A 116 10.62 -9.61 40.95
CA GLU A 116 9.94 -9.87 42.22
C GLU A 116 10.55 -11.14 42.84
N LYS A 117 11.63 -10.95 43.61
CA LYS A 117 12.07 -11.84 44.70
C LYS A 117 13.30 -11.26 45.40
N THR A 118 13.08 -10.57 46.51
CA THR A 118 13.89 -10.74 47.74
C THR A 118 13.21 -10.05 48.92
N THR A 119 12.81 -10.89 49.87
CA THR A 119 12.80 -10.70 51.34
C THR A 119 11.97 -9.57 51.95
#